data_AF-A0A830E1B8-F1
#
_entry.id   AF-A0A830E1B8-F1
#
_cell.length_a   1.000
_cell.length_b   1.000
_cell.length_c   1.000
_cell.angle_alpha   90.00
_cell.angle_beta   90.00
_cell.angle_gamma   90.00
#
_symmetry.space_group_name_H-M   'P 1'
#
loop_
_entity.id
_entity.type
_entity.pdbx_description
1 polymer ?
#
loop_
_entity_poly.entity_id
_entity_poly.type
_entity_poly.pdbx_seq_one_letter_code
_entity_poly.pdbx_strand_id
1 'polypeptide(L)'
;MAITCSKWERLIEKAEREGNKGKSLEFREKLVECIVYTAQGLIARGRSIDLTEAEELLKYGEEVGNKLGINELLFHVNLLRKSIEEKREKRKPKEEAEAK
;
A
#
# COMPACT_ATOMS: atom_id res chain seq x y z
N MET A 1 2.77 -1.44 -11.26
CA MET A 1 3.59 -1.03 -10.08
C MET A 1 3.54 -2.02 -8.92
N ALA A 2 2.48 -2.82 -8.72
CA ALA A 2 2.45 -3.92 -7.72
C ALA A 2 3.59 -4.95 -7.83
N ILE A 3 4.27 -5.00 -8.99
CA ILE A 3 5.41 -5.89 -9.28
C ILE A 3 6.60 -5.66 -8.31
N THR A 4 6.76 -4.47 -7.72
CA THR A 4 7.93 -4.17 -6.88
C THR A 4 7.86 -4.77 -5.48
N CYS A 5 6.67 -4.90 -4.88
CA CYS A 5 6.52 -5.43 -3.53
C CYS A 5 6.24 -6.96 -3.50
N SER A 6 5.70 -7.54 -4.59
CA SER A 6 5.38 -8.97 -4.66
C SER A 6 6.59 -9.91 -4.56
N LYS A 7 7.81 -9.40 -4.76
CA LYS A 7 9.04 -10.15 -4.49
C LYS A 7 9.11 -10.64 -3.04
N TRP A 8 8.57 -9.87 -2.10
CA TRP A 8 8.61 -10.20 -0.67
C TRP A 8 7.72 -11.38 -0.35
N GLU A 9 6.54 -11.49 -0.99
CA GLU A 9 5.67 -12.67 -0.85
C GLU A 9 6.40 -13.96 -1.22
N ARG A 10 7.13 -13.96 -2.35
CA ARG A 10 7.91 -15.13 -2.79
C ARG A 10 9.00 -15.52 -1.79
N LEU A 11 9.63 -14.52 -1.17
CA LEU A 11 10.66 -14.73 -0.16
C LEU A 11 10.07 -15.23 1.17
N ILE A 12 8.90 -14.74 1.57
CA ILE A 12 8.13 -15.24 2.72
C ILE A 12 7.78 -16.72 2.50
N GLU A 13 7.15 -17.04 1.37
CA GLU A 13 6.76 -18.41 1.03
C GLU A 13 7.96 -19.37 0.96
N LYS A 14 9.14 -18.87 0.54
CA LYS A 14 10.38 -19.66 0.56
C LYS A 14 10.87 -19.87 2.00
N ALA A 15 10.95 -18.81 2.80
CA ALA A 15 11.43 -18.89 4.19
C ALA A 15 10.53 -19.79 5.06
N GLU A 16 9.22 -19.76 4.85
CA GLU A 16 8.26 -20.62 5.55
C GLU A 16 8.46 -22.09 5.17
N ARG A 17 8.65 -22.41 3.88
CA ARG A 17 8.96 -23.78 3.42
C ARG A 17 10.27 -24.32 3.98
N GLU A 18 11.26 -23.46 4.18
CA GLU A 18 12.55 -23.82 4.77
C GLU A 18 12.53 -23.86 6.31
N GLY A 19 11.39 -23.57 6.94
CA GLY A 19 11.27 -23.52 8.41
C GLY A 19 11.98 -22.33 9.05
N ASN A 20 12.43 -21.36 8.26
CA ASN A 20 13.17 -20.18 8.73
C ASN A 20 12.20 -19.06 9.17
N LYS A 21 11.66 -19.21 10.38
CA LYS A 21 10.70 -18.25 10.96
C LYS A 21 11.26 -16.83 11.07
N GLY A 22 12.55 -16.68 11.40
CA GLY A 22 13.20 -15.38 11.50
C GLY A 22 13.21 -14.62 10.17
N LYS A 23 13.56 -15.30 9.07
CA LYS A 23 13.51 -14.68 7.74
C LYS A 23 12.09 -14.45 7.25
N SER A 24 11.14 -15.33 7.57
CA SER A 24 9.72 -15.09 7.23
C SER A 24 9.22 -13.79 7.87
N LEU A 25 9.53 -13.56 9.16
CA LEU A 25 9.16 -12.32 9.85
C LEU A 25 9.80 -11.09 9.21
N GLU A 26 11.12 -11.11 8.98
CA GLU A 26 11.84 -10.02 8.32
C GLU A 26 11.25 -9.67 6.95
N PHE A 27 10.90 -10.66 6.14
CA PHE A 27 10.30 -10.41 4.82
C PHE A 27 8.86 -9.89 4.91
N ARG A 28 8.10 -10.26 5.94
CA ARG A 28 6.78 -9.67 6.22
C ARG A 28 6.90 -8.19 6.55
N GLU A 29 7.85 -7.81 7.40
CA GLU A 29 8.14 -6.39 7.71
C GLU A 29 8.54 -5.62 6.45
N LYS A 30 9.39 -6.20 5.59
CA LYS A 30 9.78 -5.57 4.31
C LYS A 30 8.64 -5.46 3.30
N LEU A 31 7.68 -6.39 3.31
CA LEU A 31 6.46 -6.26 2.52
C LEU A 31 5.63 -5.06 3.00
N VAL A 32 5.45 -4.92 4.32
CA VAL A 32 4.74 -3.78 4.92
C VAL A 32 5.41 -2.46 4.54
N GLU A 33 6.71 -2.33 4.81
CA GLU A 33 7.48 -1.12 4.47
C GLU A 33 7.33 -0.75 2.99
N CYS A 34 7.45 -1.73 2.09
CA CYS A 34 7.36 -1.51 0.65
C CYS A 34 6.01 -0.91 0.24
N ILE A 35 4.91 -1.50 0.72
CA ILE A 35 3.56 -1.07 0.36
C ILE A 35 3.28 0.31 0.98
N VAL A 36 3.53 0.46 2.28
CA VAL A 36 3.20 1.68 3.03
C VAL A 36 3.97 2.88 2.50
N TYR A 37 5.28 2.77 2.35
CA TYR A 37 6.10 3.91 1.89
C TYR A 37 5.87 4.26 0.42
N THR A 38 5.61 3.25 -0.43
CA THR A 38 5.25 3.52 -1.83
C THR A 38 3.91 4.25 -1.93
N ALA A 39 2.90 3.79 -1.19
CA ALA A 39 1.59 4.44 -1.15
C ALA A 39 1.68 5.87 -0.57
N GLN A 40 2.41 6.07 0.52
CA GLN A 40 2.65 7.40 1.09
C GLN A 40 3.32 8.34 0.09
N GLY A 41 4.33 7.87 -0.66
CA GLY A 41 4.98 8.66 -1.69
C GLY A 41 4.02 9.09 -2.81
N LEU A 42 3.16 8.19 -3.27
CA LEU A 42 2.12 8.47 -4.25
C LEU A 42 1.11 9.52 -3.72
N ILE A 43 0.61 9.32 -2.50
CA ILE A 43 -0.35 10.23 -1.84
C ILE A 43 0.28 11.62 -1.64
N ALA A 44 1.55 11.69 -1.28
CA ALA A 44 2.27 12.93 -1.08
C ALA A 44 2.38 13.76 -2.37
N ARG A 45 2.65 13.10 -3.51
CA ARG A 45 2.65 13.76 -4.83
C ARG A 45 1.28 14.30 -5.21
N GLY A 46 0.22 13.56 -4.87
CA GLY A 46 -1.15 14.06 -4.91
C GLY A 46 -1.68 14.42 -6.30
N ARG A 47 -1.06 13.96 -7.40
CA ARG A 47 -1.65 14.02 -8.75
C ARG A 47 -2.76 12.97 -8.85
N SER A 48 -3.79 13.21 -9.65
CA SER A 48 -4.93 12.29 -9.76
C SER A 48 -4.49 10.87 -10.15
N ILE A 49 -3.51 10.74 -11.06
CA ILE A 49 -2.93 9.45 -11.43
C ILE A 49 -2.20 8.77 -10.27
N ASP A 50 -1.43 9.51 -9.45
CA ASP A 50 -0.75 8.94 -8.30
C ASP A 50 -1.75 8.44 -7.24
N LEU A 51 -2.86 9.16 -7.04
CA LEU A 51 -3.89 8.74 -6.09
C LEU A 51 -4.57 7.45 -6.54
N THR A 52 -4.88 7.31 -7.83
CA THR A 52 -5.40 6.05 -8.40
C THR A 52 -4.40 4.90 -8.24
N GLU A 53 -3.12 5.15 -8.54
CA GLU A 53 -2.05 4.15 -8.34
C GLU A 53 -1.89 3.77 -6.86
N ALA A 54 -2.05 4.73 -5.94
CA ALA A 54 -2.05 4.45 -4.51
C ALA A 54 -3.23 3.57 -4.11
N GLU A 55 -4.43 3.84 -4.61
CA GLU A 55 -5.63 3.02 -4.35
C GLU A 55 -5.43 1.56 -4.83
N GLU A 56 -4.89 1.37 -6.03
CA GLU A 56 -4.56 0.04 -6.55
C GLU A 56 -3.53 -0.68 -5.68
N LEU A 57 -2.48 0.02 -5.26
CA LEU A 57 -1.47 -0.53 -4.37
C LEU A 57 -2.04 -0.90 -2.99
N LEU A 58 -2.93 -0.08 -2.43
CA LEU A 58 -3.57 -0.34 -1.15
C LEU A 58 -4.57 -1.49 -1.22
N LYS A 59 -5.27 -1.67 -2.36
CA LYS A 59 -6.10 -2.85 -2.61
C LYS A 59 -5.27 -4.12 -2.60
N TYR A 60 -4.16 -4.13 -3.35
CA TYR A 60 -3.20 -5.24 -3.30
C TYR A 60 -2.66 -5.47 -1.87
N GLY A 61 -2.35 -4.38 -1.14
CA GLY A 61 -1.89 -4.45 0.25
C GLY A 61 -2.89 -5.10 1.21
N GLU A 62 -4.18 -4.82 1.04
CA GLU A 62 -5.25 -5.48 1.81
C GLU A 62 -5.35 -6.97 1.49
N GLU A 63 -5.29 -7.34 0.21
CA GLU A 63 -5.36 -8.74 -0.24
C GLU A 63 -4.21 -9.57 0.36
N VAL A 64 -2.96 -9.07 0.26
CA VAL A 64 -1.80 -9.77 0.82
C VAL A 64 -1.76 -9.73 2.34
N GLY A 65 -2.21 -8.63 2.95
CA GLY A 65 -2.32 -8.50 4.40
C GLY A 65 -3.27 -9.55 4.99
N ASN A 66 -4.42 -9.77 4.34
CA ASN A 66 -5.37 -10.82 4.73
C ASN A 66 -4.81 -12.22 4.48
N LYS A 67 -4.23 -12.48 3.30
CA LYS A 67 -3.63 -13.78 2.94
C LYS A 67 -2.56 -14.21 3.94
N LEU A 68 -1.72 -13.28 4.37
CA LEU A 68 -0.58 -13.56 5.24
C LEU A 68 -0.89 -13.34 6.73
N GLY A 69 -2.04 -12.74 7.08
CA GLY A 69 -2.39 -12.42 8.47
C GLY A 69 -1.56 -11.28 9.08
N ILE A 70 -1.23 -10.25 8.29
CA ILE A 70 -0.39 -9.12 8.71
C ILE A 70 -1.30 -7.95 9.14
N ASN A 71 -1.73 -7.93 10.41
CA ASN A 71 -2.67 -6.93 10.94
C ASN A 71 -2.14 -5.49 10.87
N GLU A 72 -0.83 -5.29 11.04
CA GLU A 72 -0.19 -3.99 10.91
C GLU A 72 -0.38 -3.39 9.50
N LEU A 73 -0.27 -4.22 8.45
CA LEU A 73 -0.50 -3.79 7.08
C LEU A 73 -1.94 -3.32 6.89
N LEU A 74 -2.91 -4.09 7.39
CA LEU A 74 -4.34 -3.76 7.29
C LEU A 74 -4.65 -2.44 8.01
N PHE A 75 -4.04 -2.21 9.17
CA PHE A 75 -4.14 -0.93 9.88
C PHE A 75 -3.65 0.24 9.02
N HIS A 76 -2.45 0.13 8.43
CA HIS A 76 -1.90 1.18 7.57
C HIS A 76 -2.71 1.40 6.30
N VAL A 77 -3.19 0.34 5.66
CA VAL A 77 -4.06 0.44 4.48
C VAL A 77 -5.29 1.29 4.78
N ASN A 78 -5.96 1.05 5.91
CA ASN A 78 -7.14 1.82 6.31
C ASN A 78 -6.83 3.30 6.56
N LEU A 79 -5.68 3.62 7.19
CA LEU A 79 -5.26 5.01 7.40
C LEU A 79 -4.96 5.73 6.08
N LEU A 80 -4.28 5.06 5.15
CA LEU A 80 -3.89 5.65 3.88
C LEU A 80 -5.09 5.83 2.93
N ARG A 81 -6.09 4.94 2.98
CA ARG A 81 -7.36 5.13 2.27
C ARG A 81 -8.05 6.43 2.65
N LYS A 82 -8.19 6.68 3.96
CA LYS A 82 -8.75 7.96 4.47
C LYS A 82 -7.94 9.16 3.99
N SER A 83 -6.61 9.05 3.97
CA SER A 83 -5.73 10.11 3.48
C SER A 83 -5.95 10.44 2.00
N ILE A 84 -6.27 9.44 1.17
CA ILE A 84 -6.60 9.63 -0.25
C ILE A 84 -7.95 10.34 -0.40
N GLU A 85 -8.96 9.91 0.36
CA GLU A 85 -10.29 10.53 0.38
C GLU A 85 -10.19 12.04 0.69
N GLU A 86 -9.50 12.39 1.78
CA GLU A 86 -9.26 13.80 2.16
C GLU A 86 -8.56 14.62 1.07
N LYS A 87 -7.57 14.02 0.37
CA LYS A 87 -6.85 14.68 -0.72
C LYS A 87 -7.75 14.91 -1.94
N ARG A 88 -8.64 13.97 -2.26
CA ARG A 88 -9.61 14.11 -3.36
C ARG A 88 -10.68 15.14 -3.03
N GLU A 89 -11.19 15.15 -1.80
CA GLU A 89 -12.17 16.16 -1.36
C GLU A 89 -11.61 17.59 -1.43
N LYS A 90 -10.34 17.79 -1.05
CA LYS A 90 -9.67 19.08 -1.18
C LYS A 90 -9.47 19.54 -2.63
N ARG A 91 -9.56 18.64 -3.61
CA ARG A 91 -9.42 18.96 -5.05
C ARG A 91 -10.75 19.35 -5.71
N LYS A 92 -11.89 18.78 -5.29
CA LYS A 92 -13.21 19.11 -5.86
C LYS A 92 -13.48 20.63 -5.96
N PRO A 93 -13.20 21.44 -4.92
CA PRO A 93 -13.42 22.89 -4.98
C PRO A 93 -12.53 23.63 -5.98
N LYS A 94 -11.35 23.09 -6.31
CA LYS A 94 -10.41 23.70 -7.25
C LYS A 94 -10.80 23.44 -8.70
N GLU A 95 -11.21 22.23 -9.02
CA GLU A 95 -11.66 21.87 -10.37
C GLU A 95 -12.99 22.55 -10.72
N GLU A 96 -13.89 22.72 -9.75
CA GLU A 96 -15.15 23.46 -9.93
C GLU A 96 -14.95 24.98 -10.07
N ALA A 97 -13.86 25.54 -9.52
CA ALA A 97 -13.51 26.95 -9.64
C ALA A 97 -12.78 27.28 -10.95
N GLU A 98 -11.99 26.36 -11.49
CA GLU A 98 -11.28 26.51 -12.78
C GLU A 98 -12.18 26.21 -14.00
N ALA A 99 -13.36 25.60 -13.80
CA ALA A 99 -14.34 25.31 -14.85
C ALA A 99 -15.42 26.40 -15.04
N LYS A 100 -15.33 27.52 -14.31
CA LYS A 100 -16.17 28.72 -14.46
C LYS A 100 -15.39 29.88 -15.06
#